data_AF-B7KLT5-F1
#
_entry.id   AF-B7KLT5-F1
#
_cell.length_a   1.000
_cell.length_b   1.000
_cell.length_c   1.000
_cell.angle_alpha   90.00
_cell.angle_beta   90.00
_cell.angle_gamma   90.00
#
_symmetry.space_group_name_H-M   'P 1'
#
loop_
_entity.id
_entity.type
_entity.pdbx_description
1 polymer ?
#
loop_
_entity_poly.entity_id
_entity_poly.type
_entity_poly.pdbx_seq_one_letter_code
_entity_poly.pdbx_strand_id
1 'polypeptide(L)'
;MLAQIEASQSPSVDCPVDNSQFDLNALINEKTQQLITDKIIKEQLETISVLDEAFGQFFENLVKYGEIKENLQNKCDAIADVKARREENFPKDEYSKGLYKAIIQSTYPNSFIEELLNEGFEAMTWYKSSLAYTGAEAVQSKLDLLELGQKLGEYKVSQRLISGTEEHPIYLKVLTLTNRQISSSEWSEIEKQFERLVIQRLIETAPNLEKFQQECRKLASANGRPRLIPGLVEAWTSDVLTVISKHYSPDVVTTFEKTLKPGAVELKSLTVDELLELERLIDGANTFELPSVTTVVDELQSKLRSPLNWPLSLIALLGKFVEGIVKKRPRITDKGAFNFTPWKSHKLKVIKGQKLRGEHLALRVEEDKHWDKLQERLNLSQEQFKELHTRVWDLAQEKQDDFKNSREGLGRPIGKIKGRFVPIPWLSDVLEVLPALGIEGDALALVPYDLGVYVEEVDYQIVFSKYKLDYSARTLLKSKVDELAVANDRPVDPITGKVRAWKDDLYQAIVEFGKNASKLLKKEVMRYSVEEVEKLVRHKTAQVEEMQQKLDVTEQRLTEEQTYREQLQRQYDSLQEQMNRMQEMIDQLMSKTNVNGNDNGHQLGQLQKT
;
A
#
# COMPACT_ATOMS: atom_id res chain seq x y z
N MET A 1 69.59 -6.63 37.85
CA MET A 1 70.04 -7.32 36.62
C MET A 1 68.81 -7.56 35.78
N LEU A 2 68.60 -6.65 34.82
CA LEU A 2 67.55 -6.66 33.80
C LEU A 2 68.30 -6.61 32.48
N ALA A 3 68.11 -7.60 31.61
CA ALA A 3 68.08 -7.49 30.15
C ALA A 3 68.32 -8.86 29.51
N GLN A 4 67.68 -9.05 28.35
CA GLN A 4 67.86 -10.13 27.38
C GLN A 4 67.20 -11.46 27.77
N ILE A 5 66.18 -11.85 27.02
CA ILE A 5 66.37 -12.77 25.90
C ILE A 5 65.10 -12.67 25.02
N GLU A 6 65.26 -12.06 23.86
CA GLU A 6 64.50 -12.40 22.67
C GLU A 6 65.48 -13.02 21.66
N ALA A 7 64.91 -13.84 20.78
CA ALA A 7 65.47 -14.43 19.58
C ALA A 7 66.17 -15.79 19.71
N SER A 8 65.43 -16.85 19.36
CA SER A 8 65.82 -17.87 18.38
C SER A 8 64.58 -18.69 17.95
N GLN A 9 64.07 -18.43 16.75
CA GLN A 9 63.11 -19.27 15.98
C GLN A 9 63.79 -20.61 15.60
N SER A 10 63.17 -21.76 15.29
CA SER A 10 61.95 -22.13 14.50
C SER A 10 61.74 -23.67 14.67
N PRO A 11 60.76 -24.36 14.02
CA PRO A 11 59.43 -23.97 13.55
C PRO A 11 58.33 -24.90 14.10
N SER A 12 57.15 -24.37 14.48
CA SER A 12 55.95 -25.20 14.64
C SER A 12 55.31 -25.42 13.28
N VAL A 13 55.02 -26.68 12.97
CA VAL A 13 54.21 -27.09 11.82
C VAL A 13 52.80 -26.56 12.05
N ASP A 14 52.49 -25.42 11.47
CA ASP A 14 51.11 -24.99 11.25
C ASP A 14 50.55 -25.86 10.13
N CYS A 15 49.76 -26.86 10.49
CA CYS A 15 48.75 -27.38 9.58
C CYS A 15 47.81 -26.21 9.26
N PRO A 16 47.66 -25.79 7.98
CA PRO A 16 46.64 -24.82 7.65
C PRO A 16 45.29 -25.50 7.93
N VAL A 17 44.57 -24.97 8.91
CA VAL A 17 43.13 -25.22 9.03
C VAL A 17 42.52 -24.62 7.77
N ASP A 18 42.02 -25.51 6.91
CA ASP A 18 41.34 -25.17 5.67
C ASP A 18 40.02 -24.46 6.01
N ASN A 19 40.10 -23.15 6.23
CA ASN A 19 38.96 -22.24 6.30
C ASN A 19 38.43 -21.99 4.88
N SER A 20 37.96 -23.04 4.22
CA SER A 20 37.09 -22.88 3.06
C SER A 20 35.79 -22.23 3.56
N GLN A 21 35.76 -20.89 3.45
CA GLN A 21 34.54 -20.11 3.62
C GLN A 21 33.47 -20.74 2.73
N PHE A 22 32.42 -21.23 3.38
CA PHE A 22 31.20 -21.67 2.73
C PHE A 22 30.60 -20.44 2.02
N ASP A 23 30.92 -20.27 0.74
CA ASP A 23 30.40 -19.14 -0.03
C ASP A 23 28.93 -19.42 -0.36
N LEU A 24 28.06 -18.98 0.56
CA LEU A 24 26.61 -19.10 0.45
C LEU A 24 26.09 -18.54 -0.89
N ASN A 25 26.74 -17.51 -1.45
CA ASN A 25 26.33 -16.96 -2.74
C ASN A 25 26.68 -17.89 -3.90
N ALA A 26 27.87 -18.52 -3.87
CA ALA A 26 28.23 -19.53 -4.86
C ALA A 26 27.27 -20.74 -4.80
N LEU A 27 26.90 -21.19 -3.59
CA LEU A 27 25.95 -22.28 -3.41
C LEU A 27 24.52 -21.89 -3.86
N ILE A 28 24.04 -20.69 -3.51
CA ILE A 28 22.75 -20.18 -3.97
C ILE A 28 22.72 -20.13 -5.50
N ASN A 29 23.79 -19.64 -6.14
CA ASN A 29 23.88 -19.57 -7.59
C ASN A 29 23.88 -20.98 -8.22
N GLU A 30 24.66 -21.91 -7.69
CA GLU A 30 24.68 -23.30 -8.17
C GLU A 30 23.29 -23.96 -8.07
N LYS A 31 22.62 -23.83 -6.91
CA LYS A 31 21.28 -24.39 -6.70
C LYS A 31 20.22 -23.69 -7.55
N THR A 32 20.35 -22.39 -7.77
CA THR A 32 19.46 -21.64 -8.66
C THR A 32 19.61 -22.12 -10.11
N GLN A 33 20.83 -22.33 -10.60
CA GLN A 33 21.05 -22.88 -11.94
C GLN A 33 20.48 -24.29 -12.09
N GLN A 34 20.67 -25.16 -11.10
CA GLN A 34 20.06 -26.49 -11.07
C GLN A 34 18.53 -26.39 -11.14
N LEU A 35 17.91 -25.52 -10.33
CA LEU A 35 16.46 -25.32 -10.31
C LEU A 35 15.92 -24.72 -11.62
N ILE A 36 16.61 -23.77 -12.24
CA ILE A 36 16.16 -23.19 -13.53
C ILE A 36 16.16 -24.24 -14.65
N THR A 37 17.07 -25.22 -14.59
CA THR A 37 17.11 -26.33 -15.54
C THR A 37 16.14 -27.46 -15.23
N ASP A 38 15.54 -27.48 -14.03
CA ASP A 38 14.50 -28.44 -13.68
C ASP A 38 13.27 -28.22 -14.58
N LYS A 39 12.72 -29.32 -15.10
CA LYS A 39 11.64 -29.26 -16.09
C LYS A 39 10.38 -28.57 -15.54
N ILE A 40 10.02 -28.85 -14.29
CA ILE A 40 8.80 -28.29 -13.67
C ILE A 40 9.00 -26.80 -13.45
N ILE A 41 10.14 -26.41 -12.90
CA ILE A 41 10.45 -25.00 -12.65
C ILE A 41 10.52 -24.23 -13.96
N LYS A 42 11.15 -24.79 -15.00
CA LYS A 42 11.20 -24.18 -16.33
C LYS A 42 9.81 -23.94 -16.92
N GLU A 43 8.91 -24.92 -16.84
CA GLU A 43 7.51 -24.76 -17.29
C GLU A 43 6.77 -23.67 -16.50
N GLN A 44 7.02 -23.55 -15.19
CA GLN A 44 6.44 -22.46 -14.38
C GLN A 44 7.02 -21.10 -14.76
N LEU A 45 8.33 -20.99 -15.01
CA LEU A 45 8.97 -19.75 -15.47
C LEU A 45 8.46 -19.32 -16.85
N GLU A 46 8.27 -20.25 -17.78
CA GLU A 46 7.66 -19.98 -19.09
C GLU A 46 6.22 -19.46 -18.91
N THR A 47 5.44 -20.05 -18.00
CA THR A 47 4.09 -19.58 -17.68
C THR A 47 4.10 -18.16 -17.10
N ILE A 48 5.04 -17.84 -16.21
CA ILE A 48 5.21 -16.49 -15.66
C ILE A 48 5.51 -15.49 -16.78
N SER A 49 6.39 -15.83 -17.73
CA SER A 49 6.71 -14.97 -18.88
C SER A 49 5.49 -14.69 -19.76
N VAL A 50 4.67 -15.70 -20.05
CA VAL A 50 3.41 -15.52 -20.82
C VAL A 50 2.43 -14.60 -20.09
N LEU A 51 2.33 -14.74 -18.76
CA LEU A 51 1.47 -13.86 -17.96
C LEU A 51 2.00 -12.42 -17.90
N ASP A 52 3.32 -12.24 -17.84
CA ASP A 52 3.97 -10.92 -17.88
C ASP A 52 3.64 -10.17 -19.17
N GLU A 53 3.73 -10.84 -20.32
CA GLU A 53 3.33 -10.29 -21.63
C GLU A 53 1.83 -9.92 -21.67
N ALA A 54 0.96 -10.73 -21.08
CA ALA A 54 -0.48 -10.47 -21.02
C ALA A 54 -0.81 -9.20 -20.21
N PHE A 55 -0.07 -8.94 -19.12
CA PHE A 55 -0.21 -7.69 -18.36
C PHE A 55 0.29 -6.47 -19.16
N GLY A 56 1.38 -6.61 -19.92
CA GLY A 56 1.83 -5.58 -20.86
C GLY A 56 0.74 -5.21 -21.88
N GLN A 57 0.16 -6.21 -22.53
CA GLN A 57 -0.94 -6.02 -23.49
C GLN A 57 -2.17 -5.38 -22.84
N PHE A 58 -2.47 -5.74 -21.59
CA PHE A 58 -3.56 -5.13 -20.84
C PHE A 58 -3.36 -3.61 -20.67
N PHE A 59 -2.15 -3.18 -20.29
CA PHE A 59 -1.83 -1.76 -20.18
C PHE A 59 -1.93 -1.04 -21.55
N GLU A 60 -1.39 -1.62 -22.62
CA GLU A 60 -1.50 -1.05 -23.96
C GLU A 60 -2.96 -0.89 -24.41
N ASN A 61 -3.82 -1.86 -24.08
CA ASN A 61 -5.24 -1.78 -24.39
C ASN A 61 -5.96 -0.70 -23.58
N LEU A 62 -5.59 -0.48 -22.31
CA LEU A 62 -6.10 0.64 -21.52
C LEU A 62 -5.72 1.99 -22.15
N VAL A 63 -4.46 2.16 -22.56
CA VAL A 63 -4.01 3.38 -23.26
C VAL A 63 -4.85 3.61 -24.53
N LYS A 64 -5.10 2.58 -25.33
CA LYS A 64 -5.96 2.66 -26.53
C LYS A 64 -7.40 3.08 -26.21
N TYR A 65 -7.99 2.61 -25.11
CA TYR A 65 -9.30 3.11 -24.66
C TYR A 65 -9.26 4.62 -24.39
N GLY A 66 -8.18 5.12 -23.79
CA GLY A 66 -7.97 6.56 -23.59
C GLY A 66 -7.88 7.35 -24.89
N GLU A 67 -7.12 6.86 -25.87
CA GLU A 67 -7.01 7.48 -27.19
C GLU A 67 -8.36 7.53 -27.92
N ILE A 68 -9.15 6.45 -27.83
CA ILE A 68 -10.51 6.42 -28.39
C ILE A 68 -11.38 7.47 -27.72
N LYS A 69 -11.32 7.59 -26.38
CA LYS A 69 -12.09 8.60 -25.65
C LYS A 69 -11.71 10.02 -26.07
N GLU A 70 -10.42 10.33 -26.09
CA GLU A 70 -9.89 11.64 -26.49
C GLU A 70 -10.35 12.01 -27.90
N ASN A 71 -10.24 11.08 -28.86
CA ASN A 71 -10.69 11.29 -30.23
C ASN A 71 -12.20 11.55 -30.34
N LEU A 72 -13.02 10.80 -29.59
CA LEU A 72 -14.46 11.02 -29.56
C LEU A 72 -14.82 12.39 -28.96
N GLN A 73 -14.15 12.78 -27.87
CA GLN A 73 -14.36 14.08 -27.23
C GLN A 73 -13.95 15.23 -28.17
N ASN A 74 -12.79 15.15 -28.80
CA ASN A 74 -12.33 16.15 -29.78
C ASN A 74 -13.32 16.32 -30.95
N LYS A 75 -13.95 15.23 -31.41
CA LYS A 75 -15.00 15.32 -32.45
C LYS A 75 -16.27 15.98 -31.92
N CYS A 76 -16.66 15.72 -30.68
CA CYS A 76 -17.81 16.38 -30.04
C CYS A 76 -17.54 17.89 -29.85
N ASP A 77 -16.33 18.25 -29.41
CA ASP A 77 -15.90 19.64 -29.22
C ASP A 77 -15.88 20.40 -30.55
N ALA A 78 -15.36 19.80 -31.61
CA ALA A 78 -15.36 20.40 -32.95
C ALA A 78 -16.79 20.71 -33.44
N ILE A 79 -17.75 19.82 -33.18
CA ILE A 79 -19.16 20.05 -33.52
C ILE A 79 -19.76 21.18 -32.64
N ALA A 80 -19.45 21.17 -31.35
CA ALA A 80 -19.91 22.21 -30.42
C ALA A 80 -19.34 23.59 -30.80
N ASP A 81 -18.09 23.66 -31.25
CA ASP A 81 -17.43 24.88 -31.73
C ASP A 81 -18.12 25.50 -32.95
N VAL A 82 -18.51 24.67 -33.92
CA VAL A 82 -19.26 25.15 -35.10
C VAL A 82 -20.59 25.77 -34.68
N LYS A 83 -21.23 25.22 -33.65
CA LYS A 83 -22.52 25.71 -33.15
C LYS A 83 -22.37 26.98 -32.30
N ALA A 84 -21.37 27.03 -31.42
CA ALA A 84 -21.04 28.20 -30.62
C ALA A 84 -20.68 29.43 -31.46
N ARG A 85 -20.08 29.23 -32.64
CA ARG A 85 -19.81 30.33 -33.59
C ARG A 85 -21.06 30.94 -34.23
N ARG A 86 -22.20 30.24 -34.20
CA ARG A 86 -23.46 30.66 -34.84
C ARG A 86 -24.45 31.25 -33.85
N GLU A 87 -24.32 30.93 -32.57
CA GLU A 87 -25.27 31.28 -31.52
C GLU A 87 -24.55 31.97 -30.36
N GLU A 88 -24.95 33.20 -30.04
CA GLU A 88 -24.41 33.95 -28.91
C GLU A 88 -24.85 33.31 -27.58
N ASN A 89 -23.92 33.19 -26.62
CA ASN A 89 -24.12 32.52 -25.32
C ASN A 89 -24.44 31.01 -25.38
N PHE A 90 -24.04 30.31 -26.45
CA PHE A 90 -24.22 28.87 -26.54
C PHE A 90 -23.42 28.10 -25.47
N PRO A 91 -24.02 27.18 -24.70
CA PRO A 91 -23.34 26.39 -23.67
C PRO A 91 -22.52 25.25 -24.31
N LYS A 92 -21.38 25.62 -24.93
CA LYS A 92 -20.50 24.72 -25.69
C LYS A 92 -20.13 23.45 -24.91
N ASP A 93 -19.65 23.62 -23.69
CA ASP A 93 -19.11 22.51 -22.89
C ASP A 93 -20.19 21.51 -22.47
N GLU A 94 -21.37 21.99 -22.10
CA GLU A 94 -22.51 21.14 -21.76
C GLU A 94 -23.00 20.36 -22.98
N TYR A 95 -23.06 21.03 -24.13
CA TYR A 95 -23.46 20.41 -25.38
C TYR A 95 -22.47 19.34 -25.84
N SER A 96 -21.16 19.61 -25.80
CA SER A 96 -20.13 18.64 -26.16
C SER A 96 -20.18 17.40 -25.24
N LYS A 97 -20.28 17.60 -23.92
CA LYS A 97 -20.44 16.51 -22.94
C LYS A 97 -21.72 15.71 -23.19
N GLY A 98 -22.82 16.39 -23.53
CA GLY A 98 -24.09 15.78 -23.90
C GLY A 98 -23.98 14.90 -25.14
N LEU A 99 -23.30 15.37 -26.19
CA LEU A 99 -23.04 14.61 -27.41
C LEU A 99 -22.22 13.35 -27.12
N TYR A 100 -21.10 13.50 -26.41
CA TYR A 100 -20.25 12.36 -26.04
C TYR A 100 -21.05 11.30 -25.28
N LYS A 101 -21.79 11.72 -24.24
CA LYS A 101 -22.61 10.81 -23.43
C LYS A 101 -23.70 10.13 -24.27
N ALA A 102 -24.35 10.85 -25.18
CA ALA A 102 -25.35 10.29 -26.07
C ALA A 102 -24.78 9.19 -26.98
N ILE A 103 -23.59 9.40 -27.57
CA ILE A 103 -22.92 8.41 -28.43
C ILE A 103 -22.62 7.13 -27.66
N ILE A 104 -22.07 7.24 -26.45
CA ILE A 104 -21.74 6.07 -25.63
C ILE A 104 -23.01 5.33 -25.22
N GLN A 105 -24.05 6.04 -24.78
CA GLN A 105 -25.30 5.43 -24.33
C GLN A 105 -26.11 4.80 -25.48
N SER A 106 -26.08 5.38 -26.68
CA SER A 106 -26.78 4.82 -27.85
C SER A 106 -26.11 3.54 -28.35
N THR A 107 -24.78 3.48 -28.29
CA THR A 107 -24.00 2.38 -28.86
C THR A 107 -23.80 1.26 -27.85
N TYR A 108 -23.58 1.61 -26.58
CA TYR A 108 -23.24 0.68 -25.50
C TYR A 108 -24.13 0.90 -24.26
N PRO A 109 -25.45 0.74 -24.39
CA PRO A 109 -26.39 1.03 -23.33
C PRO A 109 -26.13 0.15 -22.09
N ASN A 110 -26.06 0.79 -20.92
CA ASN A 110 -25.86 0.14 -19.62
C ASN A 110 -24.59 -0.75 -19.55
N SER A 111 -23.56 -0.44 -20.33
CA SER A 111 -22.29 -1.19 -20.33
C SER A 111 -21.23 -0.57 -19.41
N PHE A 112 -20.17 -1.32 -19.14
CA PHE A 112 -18.97 -0.82 -18.44
C PHE A 112 -18.02 0.00 -19.34
N ILE A 113 -18.35 0.19 -20.62
CA ILE A 113 -17.44 0.82 -21.59
C ILE A 113 -17.13 2.28 -21.23
N GLU A 114 -18.10 3.05 -20.71
CA GLU A 114 -17.85 4.44 -20.30
C GLU A 114 -16.80 4.51 -19.17
N GLU A 115 -16.86 3.60 -18.20
CA GLU A 115 -15.88 3.51 -17.13
C GLU A 115 -14.50 3.09 -17.68
N LEU A 116 -14.43 2.11 -18.60
CA LEU A 116 -13.18 1.72 -19.27
C LEU A 116 -12.55 2.87 -20.06
N LEU A 117 -13.35 3.64 -20.79
CA LEU A 117 -12.89 4.81 -21.53
C LEU A 117 -12.32 5.88 -20.57
N ASN A 118 -12.95 6.08 -19.41
CA ASN A 118 -12.47 7.03 -18.41
C ASN A 118 -11.12 6.62 -17.81
N GLU A 119 -11.02 5.37 -17.36
CA GLU A 119 -9.80 4.81 -16.77
C GLU A 119 -8.67 4.72 -17.80
N GLY A 120 -9.01 4.34 -19.04
CA GLY A 120 -8.09 4.34 -20.17
C GLY A 120 -7.56 5.75 -20.48
N PHE A 121 -8.38 6.79 -20.32
CA PHE A 121 -7.92 8.18 -20.50
C PHE A 121 -6.92 8.60 -19.43
N GLU A 122 -7.11 8.21 -18.17
CA GLU A 122 -6.10 8.45 -17.13
C GLU A 122 -4.78 7.73 -17.43
N ALA A 123 -4.86 6.46 -17.85
CA ALA A 123 -3.69 5.67 -18.25
C ALA A 123 -2.97 6.30 -19.46
N MET A 124 -3.72 6.73 -20.48
CA MET A 124 -3.19 7.40 -21.66
C MET A 124 -2.56 8.75 -21.31
N THR A 125 -3.18 9.58 -20.47
CA THR A 125 -2.61 10.85 -20.03
C THR A 125 -1.30 10.61 -19.29
N TRP A 126 -1.28 9.66 -18.35
CA TRP A 126 -0.05 9.28 -17.65
C TRP A 126 1.03 8.80 -18.61
N TYR A 127 0.67 7.96 -19.57
CA TYR A 127 1.58 7.42 -20.58
C TYR A 127 2.18 8.55 -21.42
N LYS A 128 1.35 9.39 -22.06
CA LYS A 128 1.80 10.53 -22.87
C LYS A 128 2.69 11.49 -22.07
N SER A 129 2.31 11.82 -20.83
CA SER A 129 3.11 12.67 -19.95
C SER A 129 4.45 12.03 -19.59
N SER A 130 4.51 10.71 -19.39
CA SER A 130 5.75 10.01 -19.09
C SER A 130 6.71 10.03 -20.30
N LEU A 131 6.19 9.78 -21.50
CA LEU A 131 6.98 9.89 -22.74
C LEU A 131 7.50 11.31 -22.96
N ALA A 132 6.63 12.32 -22.81
CA ALA A 132 6.99 13.73 -22.93
C ALA A 132 8.04 14.13 -21.90
N TYR A 133 7.90 13.67 -20.65
CA TYR A 133 8.86 13.95 -19.58
C TYR A 133 10.24 13.36 -19.91
N THR A 134 10.31 12.10 -20.35
CA THR A 134 11.57 11.45 -20.74
C THR A 134 12.20 12.11 -21.97
N GLY A 135 11.40 12.47 -22.97
CA GLY A 135 11.88 13.24 -24.12
C GLY A 135 12.42 14.62 -23.70
N ALA A 136 11.73 15.32 -22.79
CA ALA A 136 12.14 16.61 -22.28
C ALA A 136 13.48 16.55 -21.53
N GLU A 137 13.76 15.48 -20.80
CA GLU A 137 15.07 15.28 -20.15
C GLU A 137 16.21 15.05 -21.15
N ALA A 138 15.96 14.34 -22.26
CA ALA A 138 16.93 14.22 -23.34
C ALA A 138 17.21 15.58 -24.02
N VAL A 139 16.16 16.33 -24.35
CA VAL A 139 16.30 17.69 -24.90
C VAL A 139 17.02 18.61 -23.92
N GLN A 140 16.70 18.54 -22.63
CA GLN A 140 17.36 19.32 -21.58
C GLN A 140 18.86 19.01 -21.52
N SER A 141 19.23 17.73 -21.57
CA SER A 141 20.64 17.31 -21.55
C SER A 141 21.42 17.88 -22.74
N LYS A 142 20.80 17.93 -23.93
CA LYS A 142 21.38 18.57 -25.12
C LYS A 142 21.45 20.09 -24.99
N LEU A 143 20.40 20.71 -24.46
CA LEU A 143 20.34 22.15 -24.20
C LEU A 143 21.41 22.60 -23.20
N ASP A 144 21.71 21.78 -22.20
CA ASP A 144 22.72 22.05 -21.19
C ASP A 144 24.14 22.14 -21.77
N LEU A 145 24.38 21.60 -22.98
CA LEU A 145 25.66 21.71 -23.69
C LEU A 145 25.81 22.99 -24.52
N LEU A 146 24.73 23.73 -24.76
CA LEU A 146 24.77 24.96 -25.58
C LEU A 146 25.22 26.18 -24.80
N GLU A 147 25.80 27.17 -25.47
CA GLU A 147 26.28 28.39 -24.81
C GLU A 147 25.11 29.30 -24.40
N LEU A 148 25.23 29.96 -23.22
CA LEU A 148 24.24 30.96 -22.81
C LEU A 148 24.21 32.10 -23.82
N GLY A 149 23.02 32.43 -24.29
CA GLY A 149 22.78 33.46 -25.28
C GLY A 149 22.87 33.00 -26.74
N GLN A 150 23.25 31.75 -27.00
CA GLN A 150 23.23 31.15 -28.32
C GLN A 150 21.81 31.20 -28.92
N LYS A 151 21.71 31.60 -30.19
CA LYS A 151 20.43 31.64 -30.92
C LYS A 151 20.21 30.32 -31.67
N LEU A 152 18.99 29.79 -31.58
CA LEU A 152 18.53 28.57 -32.24
C LEU A 152 17.21 28.89 -32.97
N GLY A 153 17.31 29.40 -34.20
CA GLY A 153 16.14 29.90 -34.93
C GLY A 153 15.44 31.04 -34.17
N GLU A 154 14.18 30.83 -33.81
CA GLU A 154 13.39 31.78 -33.01
C GLU A 154 13.67 31.71 -31.51
N TYR A 155 14.52 30.78 -31.05
CA TYR A 155 14.86 30.61 -29.64
C TYR A 155 16.22 31.18 -29.28
N LYS A 156 16.39 31.53 -28.01
CA LYS A 156 17.66 31.88 -27.38
C LYS A 156 17.84 31.06 -26.12
N VAL A 157 19.03 30.48 -25.98
CA VAL A 157 19.44 29.77 -24.76
C VAL A 157 19.60 30.79 -23.65
N SER A 158 18.82 30.61 -22.58
CA SER A 158 18.79 31.43 -21.38
C SER A 158 18.96 30.53 -20.15
N GLN A 159 18.92 31.12 -18.96
CA GLN A 159 18.94 30.37 -17.71
C GLN A 159 17.83 30.84 -16.78
N ARG A 160 17.26 29.90 -16.03
CA ARG A 160 16.24 30.14 -15.00
C ARG A 160 16.77 29.65 -13.65
N LEU A 161 16.66 30.47 -12.61
CA LEU A 161 16.94 30.03 -11.24
C LEU A 161 15.90 29.00 -10.82
N ILE A 162 16.33 27.82 -10.38
CA ILE A 162 15.44 26.74 -9.94
C ILE A 162 15.54 26.46 -8.45
N SER A 163 16.68 26.69 -7.82
CA SER A 163 16.89 26.56 -6.37
C SER A 163 18.24 27.20 -5.97
N GLY A 164 18.63 27.10 -4.70
CA GLY A 164 19.91 27.59 -4.21
C GLY A 164 19.81 28.84 -3.33
N THR A 165 20.90 29.15 -2.64
CA THR A 165 21.06 30.39 -1.85
C THR A 165 21.63 31.51 -2.73
N GLU A 166 21.65 32.76 -2.24
CA GLU A 166 22.28 33.88 -2.97
C GLU A 166 23.75 33.61 -3.31
N GLU A 167 24.45 32.86 -2.47
CA GLU A 167 25.86 32.48 -2.68
C GLU A 167 26.03 31.30 -3.65
N HIS A 168 25.05 30.39 -3.73
CA HIS A 168 25.08 29.20 -4.56
C HIS A 168 23.76 29.00 -5.32
N PRO A 169 23.45 29.88 -6.28
CA PRO A 169 22.25 29.74 -7.10
C PRO A 169 22.39 28.55 -8.06
N ILE A 170 21.34 27.74 -8.15
CA ILE A 170 21.23 26.61 -9.07
C ILE A 170 20.36 27.05 -10.25
N TYR A 171 20.97 27.13 -11.42
CA TYR A 171 20.33 27.53 -12.67
C TYR A 171 20.08 26.32 -13.57
N LEU A 172 18.96 26.36 -14.29
CA LEU A 172 18.64 25.44 -15.37
C LEU A 172 18.69 26.19 -16.70
N LYS A 173 19.33 25.63 -17.74
CA LYS A 173 19.26 26.24 -19.08
C LYS A 173 17.88 26.04 -19.65
N VAL A 174 17.36 27.08 -20.29
CA VAL A 174 16.01 27.11 -20.85
C VAL A 174 16.03 27.75 -22.22
N LEU A 175 15.13 27.31 -23.10
CA LEU A 175 14.87 28.03 -24.34
C LEU A 175 13.90 29.17 -24.05
N THR A 176 14.23 30.35 -24.51
CA THR A 176 13.35 31.53 -24.47
C THR A 176 13.05 31.94 -25.89
N LEU A 177 11.77 32.17 -26.21
CA LEU A 177 11.41 32.73 -27.52
C LEU A 177 12.06 34.11 -27.64
N THR A 178 12.74 34.37 -28.75
CA THR A 178 13.32 35.68 -29.05
C THR A 178 12.26 36.66 -29.54
N ASN A 179 11.14 36.14 -30.03
CA ASN A 179 10.02 36.91 -30.51
C ASN A 179 8.71 36.09 -30.43
N ARG A 180 7.63 36.67 -29.91
CA ARG A 180 6.29 36.05 -29.89
C ARG A 180 5.19 37.07 -30.13
N GLN A 181 4.03 36.58 -30.51
CA GLN A 181 2.80 37.37 -30.60
C GLN A 181 2.36 37.90 -29.22
N ILE A 182 1.85 39.13 -29.17
CA ILE A 182 1.31 39.76 -27.95
C ILE A 182 -0.17 39.39 -27.80
N SER A 183 -0.50 38.70 -26.72
CA SER A 183 -1.87 38.35 -26.33
C SER A 183 -2.66 39.58 -25.84
N SER A 184 -4.00 39.46 -25.81
CA SER A 184 -4.90 40.49 -25.27
C SER A 184 -4.59 40.85 -23.81
N SER A 185 -4.25 39.86 -22.98
CA SER A 185 -3.87 40.05 -21.58
C SER A 185 -2.54 40.79 -21.39
N GLU A 186 -1.59 40.61 -22.31
CA GLU A 186 -0.28 41.27 -22.20
C GLU A 186 -0.33 42.76 -22.53
N TRP A 187 -1.32 43.22 -23.30
CA TRP A 187 -1.54 44.65 -23.53
C TRP A 187 -1.88 45.41 -22.24
N SER A 188 -2.62 44.79 -21.32
CA SER A 188 -2.89 45.37 -20.00
C SER A 188 -1.63 45.45 -19.15
N GLU A 189 -0.72 44.48 -19.29
CA GLU A 189 0.56 44.52 -18.58
C GLU A 189 1.51 45.61 -19.14
N ILE A 190 1.51 45.80 -20.46
CA ILE A 190 2.22 46.91 -21.13
C ILE A 190 1.71 48.27 -20.61
N GLU A 191 0.40 48.44 -20.51
CA GLU A 191 -0.23 49.65 -19.99
C GLU A 191 0.22 49.95 -18.56
N LYS A 192 0.14 48.96 -17.67
CA LYS A 192 0.61 49.08 -16.28
C LYS A 192 2.10 49.41 -16.17
N GLN A 193 2.93 48.93 -17.10
CA GLN A 193 4.35 49.30 -17.09
C GLN A 193 4.57 50.75 -17.51
N PHE A 194 3.83 51.28 -18.49
CA PHE A 194 3.87 52.70 -18.80
C PHE A 194 3.46 53.54 -17.58
N GLU A 195 2.39 53.16 -16.87
CA GLU A 195 1.98 53.83 -15.63
C GLU A 195 3.08 53.79 -14.56
N ARG A 196 3.74 52.65 -14.37
CA ARG A 196 4.86 52.51 -13.42
C ARG A 196 6.04 53.40 -13.78
N LEU A 197 6.40 53.49 -15.06
CA LEU A 197 7.50 54.35 -15.50
C LEU A 197 7.20 55.84 -15.30
N VAL A 198 5.93 56.25 -15.44
CA VAL A 198 5.48 57.62 -15.09
C VAL A 198 5.64 57.86 -13.59
N ILE A 199 5.20 56.91 -12.75
CA ILE A 199 5.35 57.02 -11.29
C ILE A 199 6.83 57.11 -10.89
N GLN A 200 7.70 56.35 -11.55
CA GLN A 200 9.15 56.37 -11.36
C GLN A 200 9.84 57.60 -11.98
N ARG A 201 9.10 58.47 -12.67
CA ARG A 201 9.60 59.66 -13.38
C ARG A 201 10.65 59.34 -14.45
N LEU A 202 10.60 58.14 -15.01
CA LEU A 202 11.45 57.71 -16.13
C LEU A 202 10.87 58.14 -17.48
N ILE A 203 9.57 58.41 -17.54
CA ILE A 203 8.87 59.05 -18.66
C ILE A 203 7.90 60.10 -18.10
N GLU A 204 7.57 61.12 -18.90
CA GLU A 204 6.70 62.22 -18.46
C GLU A 204 5.22 61.83 -18.42
N THR A 205 4.75 61.10 -19.43
CA THR A 205 3.35 60.67 -19.57
C THR A 205 3.26 59.33 -20.27
N ALA A 206 2.28 58.50 -19.88
CA ALA A 206 1.98 57.25 -20.58
C ALA A 206 1.32 57.54 -21.94
N PRO A 207 1.70 56.83 -23.02
CA PRO A 207 1.06 56.98 -24.33
C PRO A 207 -0.37 56.44 -24.30
N ASN A 208 -1.26 56.98 -25.15
CA ASN A 208 -2.58 56.40 -25.34
C ASN A 208 -2.44 54.96 -25.89
N LEU A 209 -2.93 53.98 -25.12
CA LEU A 209 -2.73 52.56 -25.42
C LEU A 209 -3.32 52.16 -26.78
N GLU A 210 -4.49 52.66 -27.16
CA GLU A 210 -5.11 52.34 -28.45
C GLU A 210 -4.27 52.84 -29.63
N LYS A 211 -3.75 54.07 -29.55
CA LYS A 211 -2.86 54.62 -30.58
C LYS A 211 -1.56 53.84 -30.67
N PHE A 212 -0.99 53.48 -29.53
CA PHE A 212 0.23 52.69 -29.45
C PHE A 212 0.03 51.28 -30.04
N GLN A 213 -1.08 50.61 -29.70
CA GLN A 213 -1.46 49.32 -30.29
C GLN A 213 -1.62 49.42 -31.82
N GLN A 214 -2.28 50.47 -32.32
CA GLN A 214 -2.43 50.69 -33.76
C GLN A 214 -1.08 50.87 -34.46
N GLU A 215 -0.14 51.59 -33.84
CA GLU A 215 1.21 51.77 -34.38
C GLU A 215 1.98 50.43 -34.43
N CYS A 216 1.88 49.63 -33.38
CA CYS A 216 2.46 48.29 -33.33
C CYS A 216 1.85 47.36 -34.40
N ARG A 217 0.53 47.38 -34.59
CA ARG A 217 -0.16 46.57 -35.61
C ARG A 217 0.15 47.02 -37.03
N LYS A 218 0.32 48.32 -37.27
CA LYS A 218 0.79 48.86 -38.57
C LYS A 218 2.19 48.37 -38.89
N LEU A 219 3.10 48.39 -37.90
CA LEU A 219 4.45 47.85 -38.06
C LEU A 219 4.44 46.34 -38.34
N ALA A 220 3.63 45.58 -37.60
CA ALA A 220 3.46 44.15 -37.81
C ALA A 220 2.93 43.84 -39.23
N SER A 221 1.99 44.65 -39.73
CA SER A 221 1.49 44.52 -41.10
C SER A 221 2.55 44.83 -42.15
N ALA A 222 3.42 45.82 -41.90
CA ALA A 222 4.54 46.14 -42.79
C ALA A 222 5.59 45.01 -42.83
N ASN A 223 5.76 44.32 -41.69
CA ASN A 223 6.64 43.16 -41.56
C ASN A 223 6.05 41.86 -42.13
N GLY A 224 4.88 41.90 -42.78
CA GLY A 224 4.26 40.74 -43.42
C GLY A 224 3.71 39.69 -42.44
N ARG A 225 3.42 40.07 -41.18
CA ARG A 225 2.86 39.14 -40.19
C ARG A 225 1.47 38.62 -40.62
N PRO A 226 1.15 37.34 -40.32
CA PRO A 226 -0.11 36.72 -40.75
C PRO A 226 -1.33 37.46 -40.18
N ARG A 227 -2.39 37.52 -41.00
CA ARG A 227 -3.70 38.10 -40.61
C ARG A 227 -4.57 36.97 -40.08
N LEU A 228 -5.04 37.09 -38.84
CA LEU A 228 -6.00 36.14 -38.26
C LEU A 228 -7.42 36.37 -38.78
N ILE A 229 -7.74 37.62 -39.13
CA ILE A 229 -9.03 38.09 -39.67
C ILE A 229 -8.73 39.18 -40.72
N PRO A 230 -9.55 39.37 -41.78
CA PRO A 230 -9.43 40.51 -42.68
C PRO A 230 -9.36 41.83 -41.90
N GLY A 231 -8.21 42.51 -41.92
CA GLY A 231 -8.01 43.82 -41.31
C GLY A 231 -7.36 43.85 -39.92
N LEU A 232 -7.13 42.70 -39.27
CA LEU A 232 -6.43 42.65 -37.98
C LEU A 232 -5.12 41.86 -38.09
N VAL A 233 -4.00 42.59 -38.04
CA VAL A 233 -2.65 42.01 -37.89
C VAL A 233 -2.26 42.14 -36.43
N GLU A 234 -1.79 41.04 -35.83
CA GLU A 234 -1.35 41.06 -34.43
C GLU A 234 0.12 41.44 -34.32
N ALA A 235 0.43 42.25 -33.30
CA ALA A 235 1.78 42.71 -33.05
C ALA A 235 2.57 41.65 -32.27
N TRP A 236 3.85 41.57 -32.58
CA TRP A 236 4.79 40.71 -31.89
C TRP A 236 5.64 41.53 -30.93
N THR A 237 6.30 40.87 -29.97
CA THR A 237 7.21 41.50 -29.00
C THR A 237 8.26 42.38 -29.69
N SER A 238 8.81 41.94 -30.84
CA SER A 238 9.76 42.75 -31.61
C SER A 238 9.13 44.02 -32.17
N ASP A 239 7.86 43.96 -32.59
CA ASP A 239 7.15 45.11 -33.14
C ASP A 239 6.91 46.13 -32.02
N VAL A 240 6.47 45.68 -30.84
CA VAL A 240 6.27 46.52 -29.66
C VAL A 240 7.57 47.18 -29.22
N LEU A 241 8.66 46.42 -29.08
CA LEU A 241 9.96 46.95 -28.68
C LEU A 241 10.52 47.94 -29.70
N THR A 242 10.29 47.70 -30.99
CA THR A 242 10.69 48.63 -32.07
C THR A 242 9.91 49.93 -32.03
N VAL A 243 8.63 49.91 -31.65
CA VAL A 243 7.86 51.16 -31.48
C VAL A 243 8.35 51.91 -30.23
N ILE A 244 8.62 51.21 -29.12
CA ILE A 244 9.12 51.85 -27.89
C ILE A 244 10.50 52.48 -28.11
N SER A 245 11.42 51.79 -28.79
CA SER A 245 12.78 52.29 -29.02
C SER A 245 12.86 53.52 -29.92
N LYS A 246 11.82 53.79 -30.73
CA LYS A 246 11.72 55.03 -31.50
C LYS A 246 11.46 56.26 -30.64
N HIS A 247 10.79 56.07 -29.50
CA HIS A 247 10.23 57.17 -28.70
C HIS A 247 10.89 57.31 -27.33
N TYR A 248 11.59 56.28 -26.83
CA TYR A 248 12.10 56.25 -25.45
C TYR A 248 13.57 55.83 -25.37
N SER A 249 14.20 56.16 -24.24
CA SER A 249 15.62 55.88 -23.98
C SER A 249 15.92 54.36 -23.87
N PRO A 250 17.18 53.94 -24.07
CA PRO A 250 17.58 52.53 -23.95
C PRO A 250 17.22 51.89 -22.60
N ASP A 251 17.24 52.64 -21.50
CA ASP A 251 16.90 52.14 -20.16
C ASP A 251 15.40 51.80 -20.03
N VAL A 252 14.55 52.61 -20.66
CA VAL A 252 13.10 52.36 -20.76
C VAL A 252 12.84 51.14 -21.66
N VAL A 253 13.51 51.06 -22.81
CA VAL A 253 13.43 49.90 -23.71
C VAL A 253 13.82 48.62 -22.97
N THR A 254 14.91 48.63 -22.21
CA THR A 254 15.39 47.50 -21.40
C THR A 254 14.37 47.04 -20.36
N THR A 255 13.57 47.97 -19.82
CA THR A 255 12.50 47.65 -18.86
C THR A 255 11.34 46.90 -19.53
N PHE A 256 10.94 47.33 -20.73
CA PHE A 256 9.94 46.61 -21.52
C PHE A 256 10.48 45.28 -22.06
N GLU A 257 11.75 45.20 -22.46
CA GLU A 257 12.40 43.94 -22.83
C GLU A 257 12.36 42.92 -21.68
N LYS A 258 12.52 43.36 -20.43
CA LYS A 258 12.39 42.49 -19.26
C LYS A 258 10.95 42.04 -19.00
N THR A 259 9.97 42.93 -19.21
CA THR A 259 8.54 42.63 -18.98
C THR A 259 7.96 41.73 -20.07
N LEU A 260 8.33 42.00 -21.31
CA LEU A 260 7.82 41.32 -22.51
C LEU A 260 8.62 40.06 -22.87
N LYS A 261 9.68 39.76 -22.11
CA LYS A 261 10.42 38.50 -22.27
C LYS A 261 9.46 37.33 -22.09
N PRO A 262 9.32 36.46 -23.10
CA PRO A 262 8.51 35.28 -22.94
C PRO A 262 9.03 34.42 -21.80
N GLY A 263 8.10 33.76 -21.12
CA GLY A 263 8.44 32.69 -20.19
C GLY A 263 9.34 31.65 -20.88
N ALA A 264 10.21 31.03 -20.10
CA ALA A 264 10.96 29.87 -20.55
C ALA A 264 10.02 28.82 -21.16
N VAL A 265 10.40 28.24 -22.29
CA VAL A 265 9.73 27.07 -22.85
C VAL A 265 9.77 25.97 -21.81
N GLU A 266 8.61 25.53 -21.36
CA GLU A 266 8.51 24.43 -20.42
C GLU A 266 8.58 23.12 -21.19
N LEU A 267 9.78 22.55 -21.32
CA LEU A 267 10.01 21.34 -22.13
C LEU A 267 9.05 20.19 -21.72
N LYS A 268 8.73 20.07 -20.44
CA LYS A 268 7.85 19.02 -19.90
C LYS A 268 6.36 19.18 -20.27
N SER A 269 5.95 20.35 -20.79
CA SER A 269 4.59 20.56 -21.27
C SER A 269 4.43 20.28 -22.77
N LEU A 270 5.54 20.01 -23.48
CA LEU A 270 5.53 19.76 -24.91
C LEU A 270 5.22 18.31 -25.23
N THR A 271 4.64 18.08 -26.40
CA THR A 271 4.46 16.75 -26.97
C THR A 271 5.80 16.16 -27.45
N VAL A 272 5.85 14.84 -27.62
CA VAL A 272 7.07 14.16 -28.12
C VAL A 272 7.47 14.70 -29.50
N ASP A 273 6.51 15.02 -30.38
CA ASP A 273 6.78 15.57 -31.71
C ASP A 273 7.39 16.98 -31.61
N GLU A 274 6.85 17.86 -30.77
CA GLU A 274 7.43 19.19 -30.52
C GLU A 274 8.84 19.09 -29.92
N LEU A 275 9.08 18.10 -29.05
CA LEU A 275 10.41 17.84 -28.48
C LEU A 275 11.41 17.34 -29.54
N LEU A 276 10.97 16.50 -30.47
CA LEU A 276 11.78 16.06 -31.61
C LEU A 276 12.10 17.23 -32.55
N GLU A 277 11.18 18.15 -32.78
CA GLU A 277 11.45 19.37 -33.54
C GLU A 277 12.49 20.25 -32.86
N LEU A 278 12.39 20.43 -31.54
CA LEU A 278 13.39 21.15 -30.74
C LEU A 278 14.75 20.45 -30.75
N GLU A 279 14.77 19.13 -30.64
CA GLU A 279 15.99 18.33 -30.75
C GLU A 279 16.68 18.57 -32.10
N ARG A 280 15.94 18.51 -33.22
CA ARG A 280 16.48 18.78 -34.55
C ARG A 280 17.08 20.19 -34.66
N LEU A 281 16.45 21.18 -34.04
CA LEU A 281 16.97 22.55 -33.99
C LEU A 281 18.26 22.66 -33.17
N ILE A 282 18.35 21.94 -32.05
CA ILE A 282 19.55 21.90 -31.19
C ILE A 282 20.69 21.15 -31.90
N ASP A 283 20.42 19.97 -32.44
CA ASP A 283 21.40 19.14 -33.14
C ASP A 283 21.91 19.81 -34.42
N GLY A 284 21.07 20.62 -35.09
CA GLY A 284 21.48 21.45 -36.22
C GLY A 284 22.44 22.58 -35.85
N ALA A 285 22.50 22.99 -34.58
CA ALA A 285 23.43 24.00 -34.09
C ALA A 285 24.76 23.40 -33.58
N ASN A 286 24.73 22.18 -33.04
CA ASN A 286 25.90 21.40 -32.65
C ASN A 286 25.56 19.91 -32.61
N THR A 287 26.36 19.07 -33.24
CA THR A 287 26.22 17.62 -33.14
C THR A 287 26.84 17.10 -31.85
N PHE A 288 26.00 16.68 -30.90
CA PHE A 288 26.44 16.04 -29.65
C PHE A 288 26.15 14.53 -29.67
N GLU A 289 27.05 13.72 -29.12
CA GLU A 289 26.85 12.28 -28.91
C GLU A 289 25.99 12.00 -27.66
N LEU A 290 24.79 12.58 -27.60
CA LEU A 290 23.81 12.29 -26.55
C LEU A 290 22.65 11.44 -27.09
N PRO A 291 22.03 10.61 -26.24
CA PRO A 291 20.85 9.84 -26.63
C PRO A 291 19.76 10.74 -27.21
N SER A 292 19.16 10.30 -28.32
CA SER A 292 18.07 11.06 -28.95
C SER A 292 16.77 10.94 -28.18
N VAL A 293 15.85 11.88 -28.37
CA VAL A 293 14.47 11.81 -27.83
C VAL A 293 13.82 10.50 -28.26
N THR A 294 13.95 10.11 -29.53
CA THR A 294 13.45 8.84 -30.06
C THR A 294 13.99 7.65 -29.27
N THR A 295 15.32 7.61 -29.05
CA THR A 295 15.97 6.49 -28.35
C THR A 295 15.47 6.33 -26.92
N VAL A 296 15.39 7.41 -26.15
CA VAL A 296 14.98 7.34 -24.74
C VAL A 296 13.49 7.06 -24.59
N VAL A 297 12.66 7.56 -25.51
CA VAL A 297 11.22 7.28 -25.55
C VAL A 297 10.97 5.81 -25.90
N ASP A 298 11.63 5.28 -26.92
CA ASP A 298 11.52 3.87 -27.32
C ASP A 298 11.96 2.92 -26.20
N GLU A 299 13.04 3.27 -25.48
CA GLU A 299 13.51 2.49 -24.33
C GLU A 299 12.47 2.48 -23.20
N LEU A 300 11.87 3.63 -22.88
CA LEU A 300 10.80 3.71 -21.89
C LEU A 300 9.59 2.88 -22.34
N GLN A 301 9.15 3.00 -23.59
CA GLN A 301 8.04 2.21 -24.12
C GLN A 301 8.32 0.70 -24.01
N SER A 302 9.53 0.27 -24.36
CA SER A 302 9.97 -1.12 -24.23
C SER A 302 9.90 -1.60 -22.77
N LYS A 303 10.40 -0.80 -21.82
CA LYS A 303 10.30 -1.11 -20.38
C LYS A 303 8.86 -1.24 -19.92
N LEU A 304 7.97 -0.36 -20.36
CA LEU A 304 6.56 -0.36 -19.96
C LEU A 304 5.77 -1.56 -20.50
N ARG A 305 6.31 -2.35 -21.45
CA ARG A 305 5.70 -3.61 -21.88
C ARG A 305 5.78 -4.72 -20.84
N SER A 306 6.64 -4.60 -19.83
CA SER A 306 6.78 -5.60 -18.77
C SER A 306 6.49 -5.00 -17.39
N PRO A 307 5.54 -5.58 -16.63
CA PRO A 307 5.31 -5.29 -15.21
C PRO A 307 6.55 -5.23 -14.33
N LEU A 308 7.60 -5.99 -14.67
CA LEU A 308 8.86 -5.99 -13.93
C LEU A 308 9.53 -4.62 -13.87
N ASN A 309 9.30 -3.78 -14.88
CA ASN A 309 9.93 -2.46 -15.01
C ASN A 309 8.94 -1.31 -14.76
N TRP A 310 7.72 -1.60 -14.29
CA TRP A 310 6.73 -0.57 -14.09
C TRP A 310 7.11 0.37 -12.94
N PRO A 311 7.09 1.70 -13.18
CA PRO A 311 7.32 2.66 -12.11
C PRO A 311 6.17 2.61 -11.09
N LEU A 312 6.47 2.97 -9.84
CA LEU A 312 5.48 2.99 -8.74
C LEU A 312 4.24 3.83 -9.07
N SER A 313 4.40 4.90 -9.87
CA SER A 313 3.30 5.75 -10.32
C SER A 313 2.32 5.00 -11.22
N LEU A 314 2.81 4.15 -12.14
CA LEU A 314 1.98 3.28 -12.98
C LEU A 314 1.31 2.18 -12.15
N ILE A 315 2.06 1.56 -11.24
CA ILE A 315 1.52 0.53 -10.33
C ILE A 315 0.39 1.12 -9.48
N ALA A 316 0.54 2.35 -8.98
CA ALA A 316 -0.50 3.02 -8.21
C ALA A 316 -1.74 3.35 -9.05
N LEU A 317 -1.55 3.78 -10.32
CA LEU A 317 -2.64 4.04 -11.25
C LEU A 317 -3.44 2.77 -11.54
N LEU A 318 -2.77 1.68 -11.93
CA LEU A 318 -3.40 0.40 -12.20
C LEU A 318 -3.99 -0.23 -10.93
N GLY A 319 -3.35 -0.04 -9.78
CA GLY A 319 -3.86 -0.49 -8.50
C GLY A 319 -5.21 0.15 -8.15
N LYS A 320 -5.38 1.45 -8.41
CA LYS A 320 -6.68 2.13 -8.24
C LYS A 320 -7.76 1.56 -9.14
N PHE A 321 -7.42 1.33 -10.41
CA PHE A 321 -8.32 0.71 -11.38
C PHE A 321 -8.80 -0.68 -10.91
N VAL A 322 -7.85 -1.56 -10.56
CA VAL A 322 -8.16 -2.92 -10.09
C VAL A 322 -8.98 -2.86 -8.80
N GLU A 323 -8.60 -2.02 -7.85
CA GLU A 323 -9.36 -1.83 -6.60
C GLU A 323 -10.79 -1.34 -6.88
N GLY A 324 -10.97 -0.46 -7.86
CA GLY A 324 -12.26 0.03 -8.34
C GLY A 324 -13.15 -1.08 -8.89
N ILE A 325 -12.58 -2.00 -9.68
CA ILE A 325 -13.29 -3.13 -10.28
C ILE A 325 -13.62 -4.21 -9.23
N VAL A 326 -12.65 -4.62 -8.41
CA VAL A 326 -12.82 -5.71 -7.43
C VAL A 326 -13.88 -5.35 -6.36
N LYS A 327 -14.10 -4.06 -6.12
CA LYS A 327 -15.17 -3.54 -5.25
C LYS A 327 -16.56 -3.55 -5.90
N LYS A 328 -16.70 -4.01 -7.14
CA LYS A 328 -17.97 -4.17 -7.84
C LYS A 328 -18.17 -5.65 -8.20
N ARG A 329 -19.43 -6.07 -8.40
CA ARG A 329 -19.75 -7.40 -8.91
C ARG A 329 -20.02 -7.35 -10.40
N PRO A 330 -19.52 -8.33 -11.18
CA PRO A 330 -19.93 -8.49 -12.56
C PRO A 330 -21.43 -8.80 -12.61
N ARG A 331 -22.14 -8.16 -13.54
CA ARG A 331 -23.56 -8.37 -13.81
C ARG A 331 -23.80 -8.25 -15.31
N ILE A 332 -24.54 -9.20 -15.87
CA ILE A 332 -25.14 -9.05 -17.20
C ILE A 332 -26.47 -8.31 -17.00
N THR A 333 -26.64 -7.20 -17.71
CA THR A 333 -27.88 -6.41 -17.67
C THR A 333 -29.01 -7.14 -18.37
N ASP A 334 -30.24 -6.67 -18.15
CA ASP A 334 -31.44 -7.27 -18.74
C ASP A 334 -31.45 -7.16 -20.28
N LYS A 335 -30.54 -6.37 -20.86
CA LYS A 335 -30.28 -6.22 -22.30
C LYS A 335 -29.08 -7.03 -22.80
N GLY A 336 -28.50 -7.90 -21.98
CA GLY A 336 -27.35 -8.74 -22.33
C GLY A 336 -25.98 -8.05 -22.25
N ALA A 337 -25.90 -6.75 -21.93
CA ALA A 337 -24.63 -6.05 -21.82
C ALA A 337 -23.92 -6.39 -20.50
N PHE A 338 -22.61 -6.64 -20.57
CA PHE A 338 -21.77 -6.80 -19.38
C PHE A 338 -21.55 -5.46 -18.68
N ASN A 339 -21.74 -5.45 -17.37
CA ASN A 339 -21.54 -4.28 -16.52
C ASN A 339 -21.04 -4.68 -15.13
N PHE A 340 -20.51 -3.72 -14.41
CA PHE A 340 -20.22 -3.85 -12.99
C PHE A 340 -21.28 -3.11 -12.19
N THR A 341 -21.89 -3.80 -11.23
CA THR A 341 -22.76 -3.14 -10.24
C THR A 341 -22.05 -3.11 -8.90
N PRO A 342 -22.22 -2.05 -8.09
CA PRO A 342 -21.83 -2.13 -6.69
C PRO A 342 -22.43 -3.38 -6.08
N TRP A 343 -21.68 -4.05 -5.22
CA TRP A 343 -22.24 -5.14 -4.42
C TRP A 343 -23.52 -4.63 -3.75
N LYS A 344 -24.67 -5.22 -4.09
CA LYS A 344 -25.95 -4.84 -3.46
C LYS A 344 -25.81 -5.15 -1.98
N SER A 345 -25.67 -4.10 -1.17
CA SER A 345 -25.77 -4.21 0.28
C SER A 345 -27.19 -4.65 0.63
N HIS A 346 -27.41 -5.96 0.81
CA HIS A 346 -28.36 -6.35 1.85
C HIS A 346 -27.72 -5.84 3.14
N LYS A 347 -28.38 -4.87 3.79
CA LYS A 347 -27.86 -4.03 4.89
C LYS A 347 -26.73 -4.69 5.70
N LEU A 348 -25.50 -4.39 5.30
CA LEU A 348 -24.34 -4.35 6.17
C LEU A 348 -23.68 -3.01 5.88
N LYS A 349 -23.81 -2.12 6.85
CA LYS A 349 -23.39 -0.71 6.76
C LYS A 349 -21.86 -0.67 6.83
N VAL A 350 -21.19 -0.86 5.70
CA VAL A 350 -19.74 -0.64 5.59
C VAL A 350 -19.50 0.85 5.31
N ILE A 351 -19.10 1.60 6.34
CA ILE A 351 -18.70 3.01 6.21
C ILE A 351 -17.31 3.03 5.57
N LYS A 352 -17.22 3.24 4.24
CA LYS A 352 -15.95 3.52 3.55
C LYS A 352 -15.64 5.01 3.65
N GLY A 353 -14.64 5.38 4.46
CA GLY A 353 -14.19 6.77 4.57
C GLY A 353 -13.34 7.11 5.78
N GLN A 354 -13.25 6.24 6.78
CA GLN A 354 -12.22 6.38 7.82
C GLN A 354 -11.25 5.21 7.68
N LYS A 355 -9.95 5.50 7.53
CA LYS A 355 -8.94 4.61 8.12
C LYS A 355 -9.46 4.34 9.52
N LEU A 356 -9.70 3.07 9.89
CA LEU A 356 -9.96 2.66 11.27
C LEU A 356 -8.73 3.10 12.08
N ARG A 357 -8.69 4.37 12.50
CA ARG A 357 -7.75 4.88 13.48
C ARG A 357 -8.22 4.27 14.79
N GLY A 358 -7.81 3.02 15.01
CA GLY A 358 -8.07 2.30 16.25
C GLY A 358 -9.56 2.05 16.54
N GLU A 359 -10.35 1.56 15.59
CA GLU A 359 -11.64 0.98 15.99
C GLU A 359 -11.37 -0.35 16.70
N HIS A 360 -11.71 -0.36 17.99
CA HIS A 360 -11.50 -1.43 18.95
C HIS A 360 -12.76 -2.29 19.04
N LEU A 361 -12.59 -3.56 19.42
CA LEU A 361 -13.72 -4.36 19.86
C LEU A 361 -14.27 -3.73 21.16
N ALA A 362 -15.50 -3.21 21.13
CA ALA A 362 -16.12 -2.58 22.31
C ALA A 362 -16.48 -3.66 23.34
N LEU A 363 -15.49 -4.01 24.17
CA LEU A 363 -15.58 -5.02 25.22
C LEU A 363 -15.72 -4.41 26.62
N ARG A 364 -15.33 -3.14 26.79
CA ARG A 364 -15.09 -2.49 28.08
C ARG A 364 -16.14 -1.43 28.41
N VAL A 365 -16.40 -1.22 29.69
CA VAL A 365 -17.30 -0.16 30.19
C VAL A 365 -16.51 1.11 30.56
N GLU A 366 -15.85 1.74 29.58
CA GLU A 366 -15.02 2.94 29.80
C GLU A 366 -15.68 4.26 29.38
N GLU A 367 -16.70 4.23 28.52
CA GLU A 367 -17.32 5.46 28.03
C GLU A 367 -18.40 5.95 29.02
N ASP A 368 -18.32 7.21 29.45
CA ASP A 368 -19.40 7.88 30.20
C ASP A 368 -20.76 7.67 29.53
N LYS A 369 -20.78 7.62 28.20
CA LYS A 369 -21.97 7.32 27.37
C LYS A 369 -22.61 5.95 27.63
N HIS A 370 -21.83 4.91 27.96
CA HIS A 370 -22.38 3.59 28.27
C HIS A 370 -23.06 3.60 29.64
N TRP A 371 -22.43 4.27 30.60
CA TRP A 371 -22.95 4.47 31.94
C TRP A 371 -24.21 5.36 31.94
N ASP A 372 -24.20 6.48 31.21
CA ASP A 372 -25.34 7.38 31.04
C ASP A 372 -26.55 6.67 30.42
N LYS A 373 -26.32 5.87 29.36
CA LYS A 373 -27.37 5.06 28.72
C LYS A 373 -27.95 4.03 29.68
N LEU A 374 -27.12 3.36 30.48
CA LEU A 374 -27.59 2.42 31.50
C LEU A 374 -28.45 3.11 32.55
N GLN A 375 -28.01 4.28 33.03
CA GLN A 375 -28.77 5.07 34.00
C GLN A 375 -30.15 5.46 33.46
N GLU A 376 -30.19 5.98 32.23
CA GLU A 376 -31.42 6.37 31.55
C GLU A 376 -32.34 5.17 31.31
N ARG A 377 -31.79 4.07 30.80
CA ARG A 377 -32.58 2.90 30.38
C ARG A 377 -33.20 2.15 31.54
N LEU A 378 -32.45 2.02 32.63
CA LEU A 378 -32.88 1.33 33.84
C LEU A 378 -33.60 2.28 34.81
N ASN A 379 -33.74 3.56 34.44
CA ASN A 379 -34.35 4.62 35.25
C ASN A 379 -33.82 4.64 36.69
N LEU A 380 -32.50 4.51 36.83
CA LEU A 380 -31.85 4.38 38.13
C LEU A 380 -31.70 5.75 38.79
N SER A 381 -32.07 5.82 40.08
CA SER A 381 -31.69 6.97 40.90
C SER A 381 -30.17 7.11 40.98
N GLN A 382 -29.67 8.31 41.31
CA GLN A 382 -28.23 8.55 41.47
C GLN A 382 -27.56 7.62 42.50
N GLU A 383 -28.30 7.17 43.51
CA GLU A 383 -27.78 6.22 44.52
C GLU A 383 -27.71 4.79 43.97
N GLN A 384 -28.77 4.31 43.30
CA GLN A 384 -28.79 3.00 42.66
C GLN A 384 -27.76 2.90 41.52
N PHE A 385 -27.56 3.98 40.78
CA PHE A 385 -26.55 4.05 39.73
C PHE A 385 -25.13 3.95 40.28
N LYS A 386 -24.85 4.63 41.41
CA LYS A 386 -23.58 4.48 42.12
C LYS A 386 -23.38 3.06 42.66
N GLU A 387 -24.42 2.45 43.21
CA GLU A 387 -24.37 1.07 43.69
C GLU A 387 -24.07 0.08 42.55
N LEU A 388 -24.75 0.21 41.40
CA LEU A 388 -24.48 -0.57 40.20
C LEU A 388 -23.02 -0.41 39.75
N HIS A 389 -22.54 0.84 39.65
CA HIS A 389 -21.17 1.11 39.24
C HIS A 389 -20.15 0.46 40.20
N THR A 390 -20.36 0.53 41.51
CA THR A 390 -19.48 -0.11 42.49
C THR A 390 -19.51 -1.64 42.36
N ARG A 391 -20.69 -2.27 42.31
CA ARG A 391 -20.78 -3.74 42.22
C ARG A 391 -20.17 -4.30 40.93
N VAL A 392 -20.34 -3.62 39.80
CA VAL A 392 -19.72 -4.02 38.52
C VAL A 392 -18.20 -3.96 38.59
N TRP A 393 -17.67 -2.98 39.32
CA TRP A 393 -16.24 -2.85 39.56
C TRP A 393 -15.69 -3.90 40.52
N ASP A 394 -16.41 -4.16 41.61
CA ASP A 394 -16.04 -5.19 42.57
C ASP A 394 -16.02 -6.57 41.90
N LEU A 395 -17.02 -6.86 41.05
CA LEU A 395 -17.07 -8.09 40.25
C LEU A 395 -15.89 -8.21 39.27
N ALA A 396 -15.50 -7.11 38.63
CA ALA A 396 -14.34 -7.09 37.74
C ALA A 396 -13.03 -7.32 38.51
N GLN A 397 -12.92 -6.78 39.74
CA GLN A 397 -11.78 -6.98 40.62
C GLN A 397 -11.71 -8.43 41.13
N GLU A 398 -12.83 -8.99 41.58
CA GLU A 398 -12.97 -10.39 42.02
C GLU A 398 -12.53 -11.34 40.90
N LYS A 399 -13.08 -11.22 39.70
CA LYS A 399 -12.70 -12.04 38.55
C LYS A 399 -11.23 -11.89 38.13
N GLN A 400 -10.64 -10.71 38.33
CA GLN A 400 -9.22 -10.51 38.09
C GLN A 400 -8.34 -11.19 39.14
N ASP A 401 -8.76 -11.18 40.40
CA ASP A 401 -8.01 -11.80 41.48
C ASP A 401 -8.16 -13.33 41.45
N ASP A 402 -9.33 -13.85 41.09
CA ASP A 402 -9.53 -15.27 40.79
C ASP A 402 -8.61 -15.73 39.66
N PHE A 403 -8.56 -14.99 38.55
CA PHE A 403 -7.64 -15.30 37.46
C PHE A 403 -6.17 -15.32 37.90
N LYS A 404 -5.73 -14.42 38.78
CA LYS A 404 -4.35 -14.45 39.30
C LYS A 404 -4.08 -15.69 40.15
N ASN A 405 -5.08 -16.16 40.89
CA ASN A 405 -4.95 -17.26 41.85
C ASN A 405 -5.06 -18.63 41.19
N SER A 406 -6.02 -18.82 40.26
CA SER A 406 -6.28 -20.10 39.60
C SER A 406 -5.58 -20.23 38.24
N ARG A 407 -5.25 -19.10 37.58
CA ARG A 407 -4.92 -19.03 36.13
C ARG A 407 -6.01 -19.61 35.22
N GLU A 408 -7.20 -19.88 35.74
CA GLU A 408 -8.37 -20.32 34.99
C GLU A 408 -9.29 -19.11 34.74
N GLY A 409 -9.86 -19.03 33.54
CA GLY A 409 -10.72 -17.92 33.13
C GLY A 409 -9.99 -16.76 32.44
N LEU A 410 -10.71 -15.67 32.20
CA LEU A 410 -10.23 -14.52 31.44
C LEU A 410 -9.77 -13.40 32.37
N GLY A 411 -8.47 -13.11 32.35
CA GLY A 411 -7.92 -11.92 32.99
C GLY A 411 -8.56 -10.65 32.43
N ARG A 412 -8.95 -9.74 33.33
CA ARG A 412 -9.52 -8.44 32.99
C ARG A 412 -8.45 -7.51 32.44
N PRO A 413 -8.78 -6.69 31.43
CA PRO A 413 -7.89 -5.64 30.98
C PRO A 413 -7.67 -4.62 32.10
N ILE A 414 -6.42 -4.22 32.31
CA ILE A 414 -6.06 -3.17 33.27
C ILE A 414 -5.99 -1.84 32.50
N GLY A 415 -6.56 -0.77 33.08
CA GLY A 415 -6.44 0.58 32.54
C GLY A 415 -6.49 1.66 33.60
N LYS A 416 -6.23 2.91 33.18
CA LYS A 416 -6.03 4.04 34.11
C LYS A 416 -7.31 4.85 34.30
N ILE A 417 -7.92 4.74 35.49
CA ILE A 417 -9.15 5.46 35.84
C ILE A 417 -8.89 6.35 37.05
N LYS A 418 -9.20 7.65 36.92
CA LYS A 418 -8.93 8.67 37.96
C LYS A 418 -7.49 8.60 38.52
N GLY A 419 -6.54 8.26 37.65
CA GLY A 419 -5.11 8.18 38.01
C GLY A 419 -4.62 6.84 38.56
N ARG A 420 -5.50 5.86 38.85
CA ARG A 420 -5.13 4.52 39.35
C ARG A 420 -5.31 3.45 38.28
N PHE A 421 -4.43 2.45 38.27
CA PHE A 421 -4.56 1.28 37.40
C PHE A 421 -5.42 0.23 38.06
N VAL A 422 -6.49 -0.16 37.37
CA VAL A 422 -7.55 -1.01 37.90
C VAL A 422 -8.11 -1.91 36.80
N PRO A 423 -8.65 -3.09 37.15
CA PRO A 423 -9.35 -3.95 36.21
C PRO A 423 -10.56 -3.21 35.66
N ILE A 424 -10.66 -3.16 34.33
CA ILE A 424 -11.76 -2.51 33.65
C ILE A 424 -12.88 -3.55 33.48
N PRO A 425 -14.10 -3.26 33.95
CA PRO A 425 -15.23 -4.15 33.74
C PRO A 425 -15.54 -4.35 32.26
N TRP A 426 -16.00 -5.54 31.94
CA TRP A 426 -16.59 -5.84 30.64
C TRP A 426 -18.05 -5.43 30.60
N LEU A 427 -18.57 -5.21 29.39
CA LEU A 427 -19.99 -4.92 29.21
C LEU A 427 -20.88 -6.08 29.71
N SER A 428 -20.35 -7.32 29.70
CA SER A 428 -21.02 -8.50 30.26
C SER A 428 -21.06 -8.50 31.79
N ASP A 429 -20.07 -7.90 32.48
CA ASP A 429 -20.07 -7.81 33.95
C ASP A 429 -21.26 -6.95 34.46
N VAL A 430 -21.72 -5.98 33.65
CA VAL A 430 -22.95 -5.22 33.95
C VAL A 430 -24.16 -6.14 34.00
N LEU A 431 -24.33 -7.01 33.00
CA LEU A 431 -25.48 -7.91 32.91
C LEU A 431 -25.51 -8.94 34.04
N GLU A 432 -24.34 -9.34 34.55
CA GLU A 432 -24.24 -10.27 35.69
C GLU A 432 -24.64 -9.63 37.02
N VAL A 433 -24.38 -8.33 37.20
CA VAL A 433 -24.71 -7.61 38.43
C VAL A 433 -26.20 -7.22 38.51
N LEU A 434 -26.83 -6.96 37.38
CA LEU A 434 -28.20 -6.44 37.32
C LEU A 434 -29.25 -7.33 38.03
N PRO A 435 -29.24 -8.67 37.89
CA PRO A 435 -30.15 -9.56 38.63
C PRO A 435 -29.98 -9.46 40.15
N ALA A 436 -28.74 -9.31 40.63
CA ALA A 436 -28.44 -9.21 42.06
C ALA A 436 -28.88 -7.88 42.71
N LEU A 437 -29.31 -6.91 41.89
CA LEU A 437 -29.89 -5.64 42.32
C LEU A 437 -31.43 -5.63 42.30
N GLY A 438 -32.07 -6.76 41.96
CA GLY A 438 -33.53 -6.88 41.97
C GLY A 438 -34.23 -6.12 40.85
N ILE A 439 -33.52 -5.81 39.76
CA ILE A 439 -34.06 -5.10 38.59
C ILE A 439 -34.79 -6.11 37.69
N GLU A 440 -36.10 -5.93 37.49
CA GLU A 440 -36.97 -6.88 36.76
C GLU A 440 -36.64 -7.03 35.26
N GLY A 441 -36.93 -8.22 34.72
CA GLY A 441 -36.38 -8.77 33.48
C GLY A 441 -36.77 -8.11 32.16
N ASP A 442 -37.91 -7.41 32.08
CA ASP A 442 -38.38 -6.84 30.81
C ASP A 442 -37.53 -5.63 30.35
N ALA A 443 -36.96 -4.88 31.29
CA ALA A 443 -36.00 -3.81 30.98
C ALA A 443 -34.64 -4.38 30.57
N LEU A 444 -34.25 -5.56 31.08
CA LEU A 444 -32.97 -6.21 30.82
C LEU A 444 -32.86 -6.73 29.39
N ALA A 445 -33.97 -7.05 28.71
CA ALA A 445 -33.95 -7.63 27.37
C ALA A 445 -33.26 -6.74 26.31
N LEU A 446 -33.27 -5.41 26.50
CA LEU A 446 -32.72 -4.43 25.55
C LEU A 446 -31.34 -3.90 25.97
N VAL A 447 -30.96 -4.08 27.24
CA VAL A 447 -29.65 -3.68 27.77
C VAL A 447 -28.47 -4.32 27.01
N PRO A 448 -28.49 -5.63 26.66
CA PRO A 448 -27.43 -6.24 25.85
C PRO A 448 -27.22 -5.56 24.49
N TYR A 449 -28.29 -5.08 23.86
CA TYR A 449 -28.21 -4.36 22.57
C TYR A 449 -27.72 -2.92 22.76
N ASP A 450 -28.19 -2.22 23.80
CA ASP A 450 -27.79 -0.85 24.12
C ASP A 450 -26.30 -0.76 24.49
N LEU A 451 -25.79 -1.80 25.16
CA LEU A 451 -24.38 -1.99 25.48
C LEU A 451 -23.57 -2.58 24.32
N GLY A 452 -24.22 -3.17 23.32
CA GLY A 452 -23.56 -3.84 22.20
C GLY A 452 -22.72 -5.04 22.63
N VAL A 453 -23.24 -5.89 23.52
CA VAL A 453 -22.53 -7.04 24.10
C VAL A 453 -22.36 -8.18 23.09
N TYR A 454 -23.28 -8.30 22.13
CA TYR A 454 -23.26 -9.37 21.13
C TYR A 454 -22.12 -9.22 20.14
N VAL A 455 -21.62 -10.36 19.67
CA VAL A 455 -20.73 -10.42 18.51
C VAL A 455 -21.55 -10.14 17.25
N GLU A 456 -21.08 -9.17 16.47
CA GLU A 456 -21.60 -8.84 15.15
C GLU A 456 -20.62 -9.26 14.04
N GLU A 457 -21.10 -9.36 12.79
CA GLU A 457 -20.23 -9.72 11.66
C GLU A 457 -19.07 -8.73 11.47
N VAL A 458 -19.26 -7.47 11.86
CA VAL A 458 -18.22 -6.43 11.85
C VAL A 458 -17.08 -6.77 12.82
N ASP A 459 -17.39 -7.35 13.98
CA ASP A 459 -16.39 -7.75 14.97
C ASP A 459 -15.49 -8.86 14.40
N TYR A 460 -16.07 -9.85 13.73
CA TYR A 460 -15.32 -10.87 13.01
C TYR A 460 -14.41 -10.28 11.93
N GLN A 461 -14.89 -9.31 11.16
CA GLN A 461 -14.09 -8.65 10.12
C GLN A 461 -12.87 -7.91 10.71
N ILE A 462 -13.04 -7.25 11.86
CA ILE A 462 -11.94 -6.60 12.60
C ILE A 462 -10.88 -7.66 12.97
N VAL A 463 -11.29 -8.78 13.55
CA VAL A 463 -10.39 -9.87 13.95
C VAL A 463 -9.67 -10.48 12.74
N PHE A 464 -10.40 -10.79 11.67
CA PHE A 464 -9.86 -11.41 10.46
C PHE A 464 -8.81 -10.52 9.80
N SER A 465 -9.08 -9.22 9.71
CA SER A 465 -8.14 -8.24 9.19
C SER A 465 -6.92 -8.11 10.10
N LYS A 466 -7.13 -8.00 11.41
CA LYS A 466 -6.07 -7.76 12.39
C LYS A 466 -5.04 -8.89 12.45
N TYR A 467 -5.51 -10.14 12.40
CA TYR A 467 -4.64 -11.32 12.47
C TYR A 467 -4.36 -11.96 11.11
N LYS A 468 -4.85 -11.38 10.01
CA LYS A 468 -4.72 -11.90 8.64
C LYS A 468 -5.12 -13.38 8.53
N LEU A 469 -6.27 -13.73 9.10
CA LEU A 469 -6.75 -15.12 9.12
C LEU A 469 -7.17 -15.57 7.72
N ASP A 470 -6.80 -16.79 7.34
CA ASP A 470 -7.24 -17.47 6.13
C ASP A 470 -8.67 -18.02 6.26
N TYR A 471 -9.24 -18.55 5.18
CA TYR A 471 -10.65 -18.96 5.17
C TYR A 471 -10.95 -20.10 6.17
N SER A 472 -10.05 -21.07 6.31
CA SER A 472 -10.14 -22.16 7.27
C SER A 472 -10.11 -21.66 8.71
N ALA A 473 -9.16 -20.79 9.06
CA ALA A 473 -9.06 -20.22 10.41
C ALA A 473 -10.25 -19.31 10.75
N ARG A 474 -10.82 -18.59 9.76
CA ARG A 474 -12.05 -17.80 9.95
C ARG A 474 -13.23 -18.68 10.34
N THR A 475 -13.39 -19.80 9.64
CA THR A 475 -14.50 -20.74 9.87
C THR A 475 -14.38 -21.41 11.23
N LEU A 476 -13.16 -21.87 11.57
CA LEU A 476 -12.87 -22.47 12.86
C LEU A 476 -13.09 -21.47 14.01
N LEU A 477 -12.70 -20.19 13.84
CA LEU A 477 -12.89 -19.17 14.87
C LEU A 477 -14.39 -18.96 15.14
N LYS A 478 -15.20 -18.80 14.10
CA LYS A 478 -16.66 -18.65 14.25
C LYS A 478 -17.28 -19.86 14.98
N SER A 479 -16.91 -21.07 14.57
CA SER A 479 -17.36 -22.30 15.25
C SER A 479 -16.99 -22.30 16.74
N LYS A 480 -15.76 -21.91 17.06
CA LYS A 480 -15.28 -21.91 18.44
C LYS A 480 -15.99 -20.87 19.31
N VAL A 481 -16.32 -19.72 18.75
CA VAL A 481 -17.11 -18.68 19.43
C VAL A 481 -18.51 -19.17 19.73
N ASP A 482 -19.15 -19.87 18.79
CA ASP A 482 -20.47 -20.46 19.00
C ASP A 482 -20.43 -21.56 20.08
N GLU A 483 -19.39 -22.41 20.08
CA GLU A 483 -19.17 -23.42 21.14
C GLU A 483 -19.04 -22.79 22.53
N LEU A 484 -18.25 -21.71 22.64
CA LEU A 484 -18.04 -21.00 23.91
C LEU A 484 -19.31 -20.32 24.39
N ALA A 485 -20.10 -19.75 23.48
CA ALA A 485 -21.39 -19.16 23.83
C ALA A 485 -22.36 -20.19 24.42
N VAL A 486 -22.35 -21.42 23.89
CA VAL A 486 -23.15 -22.53 24.45
C VAL A 486 -22.58 -22.98 25.80
N ALA A 487 -21.25 -23.11 25.92
CA ALA A 487 -20.60 -23.53 27.16
C ALA A 487 -20.77 -22.52 28.31
N ASN A 488 -20.88 -21.23 27.99
CA ASN A 488 -21.09 -20.14 28.94
C ASN A 488 -22.57 -19.84 29.21
N ASP A 489 -23.48 -20.75 28.84
CA ASP A 489 -24.93 -20.62 29.04
C ASP A 489 -25.51 -19.27 28.58
N ARG A 490 -25.04 -18.75 27.44
CA ARG A 490 -25.51 -17.45 26.93
C ARG A 490 -27.01 -17.51 26.60
N PRO A 491 -27.77 -16.43 26.85
CA PRO A 491 -29.20 -16.42 26.58
C PRO A 491 -29.48 -16.57 25.08
N VAL A 492 -30.57 -17.28 24.77
CA VAL A 492 -31.07 -17.43 23.41
C VAL A 492 -31.63 -16.10 22.94
N ASP A 493 -31.14 -15.59 21.80
CA ASP A 493 -31.67 -14.37 21.20
C ASP A 493 -33.15 -14.62 20.80
N PRO A 494 -34.10 -13.84 21.35
CA PRO A 494 -35.53 -14.10 21.18
C PRO A 494 -36.01 -13.86 19.74
N ILE A 495 -35.23 -13.17 18.90
CA ILE A 495 -35.55 -12.87 17.50
C ILE A 495 -35.05 -13.99 16.59
N THR A 496 -33.87 -14.53 16.86
CA THR A 496 -33.22 -15.52 15.98
C THR A 496 -33.33 -16.96 16.46
N GLY A 497 -33.71 -17.20 17.72
CA GLY A 497 -33.82 -18.52 18.33
C GLY A 497 -32.48 -19.23 18.52
N LYS A 498 -31.36 -18.52 18.39
CA LYS A 498 -30.00 -19.07 18.55
C LYS A 498 -29.34 -18.51 19.80
N VAL A 499 -28.50 -19.32 20.45
CA VAL A 499 -27.57 -18.86 21.48
C VAL A 499 -26.62 -17.87 20.81
N ARG A 500 -26.64 -16.62 21.25
CA ARG A 500 -25.89 -15.55 20.59
C ARG A 500 -24.63 -15.25 21.38
N ALA A 501 -23.49 -15.47 20.74
CA ALA A 501 -22.19 -15.21 21.34
C ALA A 501 -22.03 -13.75 21.75
N TRP A 502 -21.41 -13.56 22.90
CA TRP A 502 -21.01 -12.28 23.43
C TRP A 502 -19.56 -11.98 23.06
N LYS A 503 -19.18 -10.71 23.06
CA LYS A 503 -17.85 -10.29 22.59
C LYS A 503 -16.71 -10.86 23.45
N ASP A 504 -16.97 -11.21 24.70
CA ASP A 504 -16.06 -11.94 25.57
C ASP A 504 -15.82 -13.38 25.09
N ASP A 505 -16.83 -14.07 24.56
CA ASP A 505 -16.68 -15.40 23.92
C ASP A 505 -15.76 -15.30 22.69
N LEU A 506 -15.91 -14.24 21.89
CA LEU A 506 -14.98 -13.92 20.78
C LEU A 506 -13.56 -13.66 21.29
N TYR A 507 -13.42 -12.91 22.39
CA TYR A 507 -12.14 -12.63 23.00
C TYR A 507 -11.46 -13.92 23.48
N GLN A 508 -12.21 -14.81 24.14
CA GLN A 508 -11.73 -16.10 24.62
C GLN A 508 -11.31 -17.02 23.47
N ALA A 509 -12.12 -17.12 22.41
CA ALA A 509 -11.77 -17.90 21.24
C ALA A 509 -10.43 -17.45 20.63
N ILE A 510 -10.16 -16.14 20.56
CA ILE A 510 -8.87 -15.63 20.05
C ILE A 510 -7.70 -16.06 20.92
N VAL A 511 -7.87 -16.07 22.25
CA VAL A 511 -6.86 -16.54 23.20
C VAL A 511 -6.61 -18.03 23.02
N GLU A 512 -7.66 -18.84 22.92
CA GLU A 512 -7.57 -20.31 22.70
C GLU A 512 -6.92 -20.65 21.35
N PHE A 513 -7.06 -19.78 20.34
CA PHE A 513 -6.34 -19.87 19.06
C PHE A 513 -4.83 -19.52 19.16
N GLY A 514 -4.32 -19.24 20.36
CA GLY A 514 -2.92 -18.86 20.59
C GLY A 514 -2.58 -17.47 20.05
N LYS A 515 -3.58 -16.61 19.80
CA LYS A 515 -3.36 -15.24 19.34
C LYS A 515 -3.48 -14.26 20.50
N ASN A 516 -2.68 -13.20 20.46
CA ASN A 516 -2.73 -12.17 21.50
C ASN A 516 -3.96 -11.27 21.33
N ALA A 517 -5.06 -11.61 22.01
CA ALA A 517 -6.35 -10.92 21.98
C ALA A 517 -6.28 -9.46 22.46
N SER A 518 -5.30 -9.10 23.31
CA SER A 518 -5.12 -7.72 23.79
C SER A 518 -4.82 -6.71 22.66
N LYS A 519 -4.39 -7.17 21.47
CA LYS A 519 -4.18 -6.33 20.28
C LYS A 519 -5.47 -5.68 19.74
N LEU A 520 -6.63 -6.17 20.15
CA LEU A 520 -7.95 -5.63 19.80
C LEU A 520 -8.45 -4.58 20.79
N LEU A 521 -7.86 -4.55 21.99
CA LEU A 521 -8.13 -3.54 23.01
C LEU A 521 -7.27 -2.30 22.75
N LYS A 522 -7.75 -1.12 23.16
CA LYS A 522 -6.98 0.13 23.06
C LYS A 522 -5.63 -0.02 23.75
N LYS A 523 -4.56 0.29 23.02
CA LYS A 523 -3.21 0.43 23.58
C LYS A 523 -3.24 1.72 24.42
N GLU A 524 -3.71 1.65 25.66
CA GLU A 524 -3.13 2.53 26.66
C GLU A 524 -1.67 2.12 26.72
N VAL A 525 -0.79 2.99 26.23
CA VAL A 525 0.63 2.86 26.51
C VAL A 525 0.71 2.87 28.03
N MET A 526 0.96 1.70 28.64
CA MET A 526 1.34 1.62 30.04
C MET A 526 2.60 2.48 30.19
N ARG A 527 2.43 3.72 30.62
CA ARG A 527 3.51 4.52 31.16
C ARG A 527 3.61 4.10 32.61
N TYR A 528 4.33 3.02 32.84
CA TYR A 528 4.84 2.69 34.15
C TYR A 528 5.71 3.85 34.65
N SER A 529 5.64 4.17 35.93
CA SER A 529 6.73 4.94 36.53
C SER A 529 8.03 4.11 36.47
N VAL A 530 9.19 4.76 36.53
CA VAL A 530 10.49 4.05 36.53
C VAL A 530 10.55 3.01 37.66
N GLU A 531 9.99 3.33 38.82
CA GLU A 531 9.92 2.46 40.00
C GLU A 531 9.00 1.24 39.79
N GLU A 532 7.92 1.39 39.02
CA GLU A 532 7.00 0.30 38.67
C GLU A 532 7.60 -0.63 37.61
N VAL A 533 8.33 -0.10 36.63
CA VAL A 533 9.10 -0.92 35.67
C VAL A 533 10.15 -1.73 36.40
N GLU A 534 10.92 -1.11 37.31
CA GLU A 534 11.97 -1.80 38.05
C GLU A 534 11.44 -2.94 38.91
N LYS A 535 10.29 -2.76 39.57
CA LYS A 535 9.64 -3.84 40.33
C LYS A 535 9.14 -4.97 39.42
N LEU A 536 8.52 -4.62 38.28
CA LEU A 536 8.00 -5.60 37.33
C LEU A 536 9.12 -6.40 36.66
N VAL A 537 10.22 -5.73 36.30
CA VAL A 537 11.43 -6.36 35.74
C VAL A 537 12.03 -7.28 36.77
N ARG A 538 12.30 -6.85 38.01
CA ARG A 538 12.86 -7.72 39.05
C ARG A 538 12.00 -8.97 39.32
N HIS A 539 10.67 -8.82 39.35
CA HIS A 539 9.77 -9.96 39.54
C HIS A 539 9.77 -10.93 38.35
N LYS A 540 9.79 -10.41 37.12
CA LYS A 540 9.88 -11.22 35.90
C LYS A 540 11.24 -11.90 35.74
N THR A 541 12.33 -11.21 36.09
CA THR A 541 13.69 -11.78 36.06
C THR A 541 13.80 -12.94 37.05
N ALA A 542 13.26 -12.81 38.26
CA ALA A 542 13.24 -13.90 39.24
C ALA A 542 12.45 -15.12 38.75
N GLN A 543 11.30 -14.92 38.07
CA GLN A 543 10.54 -16.03 37.46
C GLN A 543 11.28 -16.70 36.29
N VAL A 544 12.02 -15.93 35.50
CA VAL A 544 12.82 -16.48 34.39
C VAL A 544 14.00 -17.27 34.92
N GLU A 545 14.68 -16.79 35.97
CA GLU A 545 15.75 -17.53 36.65
C GLU A 545 15.23 -18.84 37.25
N GLU A 546 14.06 -18.85 37.88
CA GLU A 546 13.43 -20.07 38.41
C GLU A 546 13.02 -21.05 37.29
N MET A 547 12.53 -20.54 36.14
CA MET A 547 12.22 -21.38 34.98
C MET A 547 13.49 -21.93 34.32
N GLN A 548 14.57 -21.16 34.26
CA GLN A 548 15.85 -21.62 33.71
C GLN A 548 16.41 -22.75 34.56
N GLN A 549 16.38 -22.63 35.89
CA GLN A 549 16.78 -23.72 36.79
C GLN A 549 15.94 -24.99 36.58
N LYS A 550 14.62 -24.86 36.34
CA LYS A 550 13.77 -26.00 36.01
C LYS A 550 14.11 -26.60 34.65
N LEU A 551 14.45 -25.77 33.65
CA LEU A 551 14.84 -26.22 32.33
C LEU A 551 16.14 -27.02 32.38
N ASP A 552 17.16 -26.51 33.09
CA ASP A 552 18.46 -27.16 33.24
C ASP A 552 18.32 -28.54 33.91
N VAL A 553 17.46 -28.66 34.94
CA VAL A 553 17.13 -29.96 35.57
C VAL A 553 16.42 -30.91 34.61
N THR A 554 15.58 -30.38 33.71
CA THR A 554 14.84 -31.20 32.74
C THR A 554 15.75 -31.67 31.62
N GLU A 555 16.69 -30.83 31.16
CA GLU A 555 17.72 -31.21 30.20
C GLU A 555 18.66 -32.27 30.76
N GLN A 556 19.07 -32.15 32.04
CA GLN A 556 19.85 -33.19 32.72
C GLN A 556 19.10 -34.54 32.75
N ARG A 557 17.81 -34.54 33.11
CA ARG A 557 16.99 -35.76 33.08
C ARG A 557 16.84 -36.35 31.67
N LEU A 558 16.72 -35.50 30.65
CA LEU A 558 16.65 -35.95 29.26
C LEU A 558 17.96 -36.63 28.84
N THR A 559 19.10 -36.06 29.21
CA THR A 559 20.41 -36.69 28.93
C THR A 559 20.58 -38.01 29.67
N GLU A 560 20.13 -38.11 30.92
CA GLU A 560 20.13 -39.37 31.68
C GLU A 560 19.25 -40.43 30.99
N GLU A 561 18.04 -40.06 30.54
CA GLU A 561 17.14 -40.98 29.84
C GLU A 561 17.71 -41.45 28.50
N GLN A 562 18.38 -40.56 27.75
CA GLN A 562 19.08 -40.91 26.51
C GLN A 562 20.21 -41.91 26.78
N THR A 563 21.06 -41.67 27.78
CA THR A 563 22.10 -42.64 28.16
C THR A 563 21.53 -43.97 28.63
N TYR A 564 20.40 -43.97 29.34
CA TYR A 564 19.72 -45.19 29.75
C TYR A 564 19.16 -45.97 28.56
N ARG A 565 18.56 -45.28 27.58
CA ARG A 565 18.10 -45.91 26.33
C ARG A 565 19.23 -46.52 25.51
N GLU A 566 20.37 -45.84 25.41
CA GLU A 566 21.55 -46.39 24.75
C GLU A 566 22.07 -47.66 25.46
N GLN A 567 22.07 -47.67 26.80
CA GLN A 567 22.44 -48.87 27.57
C GLN A 567 21.46 -50.01 27.34
N LEU A 568 20.15 -49.75 27.34
CA LEU A 568 19.11 -50.73 27.03
C LEU A 568 19.25 -51.28 25.62
N GLN A 569 19.55 -50.42 24.63
CA GLN A 569 19.76 -50.85 23.25
C GLN A 569 20.97 -51.79 23.16
N ARG A 570 22.09 -51.47 23.81
CA ARG A 570 23.26 -52.36 23.85
C ARG A 570 22.96 -53.70 24.53
N GLN A 571 22.17 -53.70 25.61
CA GLN A 571 21.73 -54.92 26.27
C GLN A 571 20.83 -55.76 25.37
N TYR A 572 19.90 -55.12 24.66
CA TYR A 572 19.03 -55.77 23.69
C TYR A 572 19.84 -56.40 22.56
N ASP A 573 20.77 -55.66 21.96
CA ASP A 573 21.62 -56.15 20.88
C ASP A 573 22.48 -57.33 21.35
N SER A 574 23.03 -57.26 22.57
CA SER A 574 23.78 -58.37 23.18
C SER A 574 22.92 -59.61 23.44
N LEU A 575 21.68 -59.43 23.91
CA LEU A 575 20.73 -60.54 24.12
C LEU A 575 20.31 -61.15 22.79
N GLN A 576 20.08 -60.32 21.78
CA GLN A 576 19.73 -60.75 20.44
C GLN A 576 20.86 -61.58 19.82
N GLU A 577 22.11 -61.15 19.96
CA GLU A 577 23.27 -61.94 19.55
C GLU A 577 23.37 -63.28 20.30
N GLN A 578 23.15 -63.29 21.62
CA GLN A 578 23.14 -64.54 22.38
C GLN A 578 22.03 -65.48 21.92
N MET A 579 20.84 -64.95 21.65
CA MET A 579 19.71 -65.72 21.13
C MET A 579 20.03 -66.31 19.75
N ASN A 580 20.63 -65.53 18.85
CA ASN A 580 21.06 -66.00 17.55
C ASN A 580 22.10 -67.13 17.66
N ARG A 581 23.10 -66.99 18.54
CA ARG A 581 24.10 -68.05 18.79
C ARG A 581 23.46 -69.30 19.40
N MET A 582 22.48 -69.14 20.28
CA MET A 582 21.76 -70.25 20.88
C MET A 582 20.89 -70.97 19.84
N GLN A 583 20.24 -70.22 18.95
CA GLN A 583 19.48 -70.75 17.82
C GLN A 583 20.39 -71.54 16.87
N GLU A 584 21.55 -70.99 16.50
CA GLU A 584 22.55 -71.70 15.70
C GLU A 584 23.04 -72.99 16.39
N MET A 585 23.21 -72.97 17.72
CA MET A 585 23.60 -74.15 18.49
C MET A 585 22.48 -75.20 18.54
N ILE A 586 21.23 -74.78 18.67
CA ILE A 586 20.05 -75.66 18.57
C ILE A 586 19.98 -76.26 17.17
N ASP A 587 20.18 -75.47 16.11
CA ASP A 587 20.18 -75.94 14.73
C ASP A 587 21.34 -76.93 14.47
N GLN A 588 22.51 -76.70 15.08
CA GLN A 588 23.64 -77.64 15.07
C GLN A 588 23.36 -78.93 15.86
N LEU A 589 22.64 -78.85 16.99
CA LEU A 589 22.24 -80.03 17.76
C LEU A 589 21.16 -80.83 17.03
N MET A 590 20.19 -80.16 16.41
CA MET A 590 19.13 -80.76 15.58
C MET A 590 19.70 -81.43 14.32
N SER A 591 20.70 -80.80 13.68
CA SER A 591 21.42 -81.43 12.56
C SER A 591 22.30 -82.61 13.00
N LYS A 592 22.92 -82.56 14.19
CA LYS A 592 23.64 -83.72 14.76
C LYS A 592 22.71 -84.87 15.17
N THR A 593 21.50 -84.59 15.64
CA THR A 593 20.49 -85.62 15.92
C THR A 593 19.90 -86.22 14.64
N ASN A 594 19.81 -85.46 13.54
CA ASN A 594 19.44 -85.98 12.22
C ASN A 594 20.55 -86.78 11.50
N VAL A 595 21.80 -86.74 11.98
CA VAL A 595 22.90 -87.55 11.42
C VAL A 595 23.22 -88.80 12.25
N ASN A 596 22.72 -88.90 13.49
CA ASN A 596 22.88 -90.08 14.36
C ASN A 596 21.57 -90.86 14.64
N GLY A 597 20.52 -90.62 13.86
CA GLY A 597 19.19 -91.23 14.02
C GLY A 597 18.69 -92.02 12.81
N ASN A 598 19.59 -92.64 12.04
CA ASN A 598 19.20 -93.60 11.00
C ASN A 598 19.92 -94.93 11.26
N ASP A 599 19.53 -95.61 12.34
CA ASP A 599 19.40 -97.06 12.37
C ASP A 599 18.58 -97.51 13.59
N ASN A 600 17.60 -98.37 13.30
CA ASN A 600 16.70 -99.12 14.19
C ASN A 600 15.37 -98.45 14.56
N GLY A 601 14.34 -98.94 13.88
CA GLY A 601 12.97 -98.51 13.99
C GLY A 601 12.32 -98.75 15.35
N HIS A 602 11.27 -97.99 15.60
CA HIS A 602 9.97 -98.57 15.92
C HIS A 602 8.86 -97.56 15.58
N GLN A 603 7.76 -98.16 15.20
CA GLN A 603 6.49 -97.67 14.68
C GLN A 603 5.71 -96.68 15.56
N LEU A 604 4.85 -95.93 14.84
CA LEU A 604 3.49 -95.46 15.21
C LEU A 604 3.41 -94.28 16.21
N GLY A 605 2.55 -93.28 16.03
CA GLY A 605 1.34 -93.28 15.22
C GLY A 605 0.82 -91.87 14.95
N GLN A 606 -0.09 -91.85 13.97
CA GLN A 606 -0.95 -90.75 13.57
C GLN A 606 -1.60 -90.07 14.78
N LEU A 607 -1.88 -88.77 14.65
CA LEU A 607 -3.27 -88.30 14.72
C LEU A 607 -3.36 -86.91 14.07
N GLN A 608 -4.12 -86.88 12.97
CA GLN A 608 -4.64 -85.68 12.36
C GLN A 608 -5.65 -85.00 13.30
N LYS A 609 -5.54 -83.67 13.33
CA LYS A 609 -6.60 -82.65 13.42
C LYS A 609 -7.63 -82.74 14.55
N THR A 610 -7.60 -81.72 15.41
CA THR A 610 -8.61 -80.64 15.35
C THR A 610 -7.98 -79.31 15.69
#